data_AF-A0A8V0XXB9-F1
#
_entry.id   AF-A0A8V0XXB9-F1
#
_cell.length_a   1.000
_cell.length_b   1.000
_cell.length_c   1.000
_cell.angle_alpha   90.00
_cell.angle_beta   90.00
_cell.angle_gamma   90.00
#
_symmetry.space_group_name_H-M   'P 1'
#
loop_
_entity.id
_entity.type
_entity.pdbx_description
1 polymer ?
#
loop_
_entity_poly.entity_id
_entity_poly.type
_entity_poly.pdbx_seq_one_letter_code
_entity_poly.pdbx_strand_id
1 'polypeptide(L)'
;MSAGSSMAAALGGLGLLHGRFRLAAAAAATSSALSPRAPVRGGAATFPSAGRNYGSEAKEEEELRVQYLDEEHKGIVVLGLNRSHAKNALNKNLLKMMSKAVDALKSDKKVRTVIFRSEVPGIFCAGADLKERAKMHSSEVGSFVSKARATINEMANLPVPTIAAIDGIALGGGLELALACDIRVAASSAKMGLVETKLAIIPGAERTVES
;
A
#
# COMPACT_ATOMS: atom_id res chain seq x y z
N MET A 1 48.71 34.79 32.40
CA MET A 1 48.23 35.99 33.11
C MET A 1 47.54 36.89 32.10
N SER A 2 46.31 37.33 32.43
CA SER A 2 45.46 38.36 31.80
C SER A 2 44.98 38.13 30.35
N ALA A 3 43.71 37.74 30.15
CA ALA A 3 42.50 38.58 29.94
C ALA A 3 42.37 38.99 28.45
N GLY A 4 41.26 38.80 27.73
CA GLY A 4 39.86 38.78 28.10
C GLY A 4 39.16 39.93 27.39
N SER A 5 38.41 39.66 26.32
CA SER A 5 37.29 40.52 25.91
C SER A 5 36.29 39.76 25.03
N SER A 6 35.11 39.65 25.61
CA SER A 6 33.83 39.29 25.03
C SER A 6 33.31 40.45 24.17
N MET A 7 32.61 40.13 23.08
CA MET A 7 31.69 41.07 22.47
C MET A 7 30.37 40.36 22.19
N ALA A 8 29.32 40.91 22.80
CA ALA A 8 27.95 40.45 22.75
C ALA A 8 27.12 41.28 21.77
N ALA A 9 25.97 40.69 21.41
CA ALA A 9 24.69 41.31 21.09
C ALA A 9 24.40 41.84 19.66
N ALA A 10 23.43 41.19 19.00
CA ALA A 10 22.17 41.77 18.51
C ALA A 10 21.29 40.61 18.01
N LEU A 11 20.30 40.10 18.76
CA LEU A 11 18.91 40.57 18.91
C LEU A 11 18.13 40.80 17.60
N GLY A 12 17.10 39.96 17.41
CA GLY A 12 16.02 40.05 16.43
C GLY A 12 15.58 38.63 16.08
N GLY A 13 14.48 38.04 16.59
CA GLY A 13 13.22 38.63 17.03
C GLY A 13 12.13 38.22 16.02
N LEU A 14 11.14 37.47 16.52
CA LEU A 14 9.84 37.12 15.92
C LEU A 14 9.79 36.00 14.88
N GLY A 15 8.90 35.03 15.12
CA GLY A 15 8.45 34.11 14.07
C GLY A 15 7.85 32.78 14.52
N LEU A 16 7.02 32.77 15.56
CA LEU A 16 6.24 31.59 15.94
C LEU A 16 5.19 31.30 14.83
N LEU A 17 5.43 30.33 13.95
CA LEU A 17 4.44 29.86 12.97
C LEU A 17 4.14 28.38 13.18
N HIS A 18 3.12 28.16 14.01
CA HIS A 18 2.39 26.90 14.14
C HIS A 18 1.75 26.54 12.79
N GLY A 19 2.33 25.57 12.07
CA GLY A 19 1.73 24.96 10.89
C GLY A 19 0.55 24.06 11.25
N ARG A 20 -0.62 24.65 11.50
CA ARG A 20 -1.90 23.92 11.58
C ARG A 20 -2.39 23.60 10.17
N PHE A 21 -2.21 22.35 9.71
CA PHE A 21 -2.94 21.83 8.57
C PHE A 21 -4.43 21.72 8.92
N ARG A 22 -5.24 22.65 8.38
CA ARG A 22 -6.71 22.59 8.44
C ARG A 22 -7.22 21.81 7.23
N LEU A 23 -7.87 20.68 7.49
CA LEU A 23 -8.68 19.94 6.54
C LEU A 23 -10.01 20.69 6.33
N ALA A 24 -10.26 21.20 5.12
CA ALA A 24 -11.55 21.79 4.77
C ALA A 24 -12.50 20.68 4.29
N ALA A 25 -13.59 20.47 5.04
CA ALA A 25 -14.74 19.70 4.61
C ALA A 25 -15.68 20.60 3.80
N ALA A 26 -16.04 20.18 2.59
CA ALA A 26 -17.11 20.79 1.82
C ALA A 26 -18.22 19.76 1.61
N ALA A 27 -19.30 19.93 2.37
CA ALA A 27 -20.59 19.31 2.13
C ALA A 27 -21.48 20.34 1.42
N ALA A 28 -22.12 19.94 0.32
CA ALA A 28 -23.25 20.66 -0.23
C ALA A 28 -24.21 19.66 -0.87
N ALA A 29 -25.27 19.35 -0.12
CA ALA A 29 -26.50 18.79 -0.64
C ALA A 29 -27.48 19.96 -0.81
N THR A 30 -28.06 20.12 -2.00
CA THR A 30 -29.29 20.88 -2.18
C THR A 30 -30.16 20.21 -3.24
N SER A 31 -31.34 19.83 -2.77
CA SER A 31 -32.53 19.39 -3.50
C SER A 31 -33.20 20.56 -4.21
N SER A 32 -33.77 20.33 -5.39
CA SER A 32 -34.94 21.08 -5.87
C SER A 32 -35.77 20.26 -6.86
N ALA A 33 -37.08 20.43 -6.74
CA ALA A 33 -38.17 19.57 -7.19
C ALA A 33 -38.57 19.69 -8.68
N LEU A 34 -39.42 18.72 -9.07
CA LEU A 34 -40.14 18.50 -10.32
C LEU A 34 -41.05 19.64 -10.82
N SER A 35 -41.23 19.70 -12.15
CA SER A 35 -42.54 19.89 -12.82
C SER A 35 -42.52 19.42 -14.30
N PRO A 36 -43.69 19.15 -14.96
CA PRO A 36 -43.83 18.00 -15.86
C PRO A 36 -44.26 18.25 -17.33
N ARG A 37 -44.18 17.17 -18.14
CA ARG A 37 -44.80 16.82 -19.46
C ARG A 37 -44.27 17.56 -20.71
N ALA A 38 -44.13 16.97 -21.91
CA ALA A 38 -44.92 15.96 -22.64
C ALA A 38 -44.05 15.19 -23.71
N PRO A 39 -44.59 14.19 -24.44
CA PRO A 39 -43.80 13.19 -25.18
C PRO A 39 -43.51 13.59 -26.63
N VAL A 40 -42.34 13.20 -27.16
CA VAL A 40 -42.05 13.26 -28.60
C VAL A 40 -41.57 11.89 -29.09
N ARG A 41 -42.31 11.37 -30.08
CA ARG A 41 -42.07 10.12 -30.81
C ARG A 41 -40.81 10.21 -31.67
N GLY A 42 -40.07 9.09 -31.70
CA GLY A 42 -39.62 8.40 -32.91
C GLY A 42 -38.73 9.15 -33.90
N GLY A 43 -37.42 8.87 -33.82
CA GLY A 43 -36.47 9.12 -34.91
C GLY A 43 -35.17 8.35 -34.64
N ALA A 44 -34.94 7.27 -35.38
CA ALA A 44 -33.70 6.49 -35.32
C ALA A 44 -32.54 7.34 -35.86
N ALA A 45 -31.68 7.83 -34.96
CA ALA A 45 -30.40 8.42 -35.31
C ALA A 45 -29.30 7.40 -35.02
N THR A 46 -28.67 6.90 -36.08
CA THR A 46 -27.48 6.06 -36.04
C THR A 46 -26.31 6.87 -35.49
N PHE A 47 -25.90 6.59 -34.26
CA PHE A 47 -24.66 7.13 -33.69
C PHE A 47 -23.48 6.25 -34.08
N PRO A 48 -22.36 6.82 -34.55
CA PRO A 48 -21.17 6.03 -34.86
C PRO A 48 -20.61 5.42 -33.57
N SER A 49 -20.44 4.10 -33.57
CA SER A 49 -19.78 3.36 -32.50
C SER A 49 -18.29 3.69 -32.51
N ALA A 50 -17.91 4.73 -31.77
CA ALA A 50 -16.52 4.95 -31.39
C ALA A 50 -16.10 3.81 -30.46
N GLY A 51 -15.46 2.80 -31.03
CA GLY A 51 -14.74 1.75 -30.30
C GLY A 51 -13.74 2.42 -29.37
N ARG A 52 -14.11 2.52 -28.09
CA ARG A 52 -13.17 2.86 -27.04
C ARG A 52 -12.28 1.65 -26.84
N ASN A 53 -11.15 1.68 -27.54
CA ASN A 53 -9.98 0.88 -27.20
C ASN A 53 -9.61 1.21 -25.75
N TYR A 54 -10.00 0.35 -24.81
CA TYR A 54 -9.28 0.25 -23.54
C TYR A 54 -7.96 -0.43 -23.87
N GLY A 55 -7.03 0.34 -24.46
CA GLY A 55 -5.63 0.00 -24.45
C GLY A 55 -5.20 0.02 -22.99
N SER A 56 -5.19 -1.14 -22.35
CA SER A 56 -4.58 -1.31 -21.03
C SER A 56 -3.07 -1.38 -21.20
N GLU A 57 -2.51 -0.29 -21.71
CA GLU A 57 -1.12 0.09 -21.50
C GLU A 57 -1.14 1.18 -20.42
N ALA A 58 -1.80 0.88 -19.30
CA ALA A 58 -1.38 1.51 -18.06
C ALA A 58 0.06 1.04 -17.91
N LYS A 59 1.02 1.95 -18.11
CA LYS A 59 2.44 1.71 -17.89
C LYS A 59 2.57 0.85 -16.64
N GLU A 60 3.39 -0.21 -16.70
CA GLU A 60 3.86 -1.01 -15.56
C GLU A 60 4.66 -0.12 -14.61
N GLU A 61 4.04 0.97 -14.14
CA GLU A 61 4.52 1.90 -13.15
C GLU A 61 4.71 1.09 -11.88
N GLU A 62 5.97 0.96 -11.49
CA GLU A 62 6.52 0.30 -10.30
C GLU A 62 5.46 -0.04 -9.23
N GLU A 63 4.83 -1.23 -9.34
CA GLU A 63 3.80 -1.70 -8.38
C GLU A 63 4.36 -1.82 -6.95
N LEU A 64 5.69 -1.89 -6.84
CA LEU A 64 6.47 -1.85 -5.61
C LEU A 64 7.58 -0.81 -5.76
N ARG A 65 7.60 0.19 -4.85
CA ARG A 65 8.68 1.16 -4.75
C ARG A 65 9.62 0.80 -3.61
N VAL A 66 10.92 0.88 -3.88
CA VAL A 66 11.97 0.67 -2.86
C VAL A 66 12.71 2.00 -2.67
N GLN A 67 12.57 2.60 -1.49
CA GLN A 67 13.15 3.90 -1.19
C GLN A 67 14.15 3.79 -0.04
N TYR A 68 15.40 4.17 -0.31
CA TYR A 68 16.42 4.35 0.72
C TYR A 68 16.30 5.77 1.26
N LEU A 69 16.10 5.93 2.57
CA LEU A 69 15.98 7.24 3.18
C LEU A 69 17.37 7.82 3.51
N ASP A 70 17.46 9.15 3.46
CA ASP A 70 18.70 9.91 3.67
C ASP A 70 18.68 10.70 5.00
N GLU A 71 19.77 11.43 5.26
CA GLU A 71 19.93 12.33 6.41
C GLU A 71 19.69 11.64 7.77
N GLU A 72 18.75 12.14 8.56
CA GLU A 72 18.39 11.61 9.87
C GLU A 72 17.76 10.20 9.83
N HIS A 73 17.30 9.78 8.65
CA HIS A 73 16.67 8.47 8.43
C HIS A 73 17.59 7.48 7.71
N LYS A 74 18.88 7.79 7.60
CA LYS A 74 19.87 6.94 6.94
C LYS A 74 19.89 5.53 7.52
N GLY A 75 19.72 4.55 6.63
CA GLY A 75 19.66 3.12 6.98
C GLY A 75 18.23 2.58 7.10
N ILE A 76 17.21 3.41 6.95
CA ILE A 76 15.82 2.96 6.79
C ILE A 76 15.53 2.75 5.31
N VAL A 77 14.94 1.61 4.98
CA VAL A 77 14.40 1.33 3.64
C VAL A 77 12.89 1.17 3.70
N VAL A 78 12.18 1.82 2.78
CA VAL A 78 10.72 1.77 2.69
C VAL A 78 10.32 0.97 1.45
N LEU A 79 9.54 -0.09 1.65
CA LEU A 79 8.89 -0.87 0.61
C LEU A 79 7.43 -0.42 0.51
N GLY A 80 7.15 0.38 -0.51
CA GLY A 80 5.84 0.99 -0.78
C GLY A 80 5.03 0.19 -1.79
N LEU A 81 3.91 -0.39 -1.37
CA LEU A 81 2.93 -1.00 -2.27
C LEU A 81 2.14 0.10 -3.00
N ASN A 82 2.22 0.13 -4.33
CA ASN A 82 1.61 1.15 -5.17
C ASN A 82 0.81 0.55 -6.34
N ARG A 83 -0.28 -0.14 -6.00
CA ARG A 83 -1.18 -0.79 -6.96
C ARG A 83 -2.64 -0.44 -6.65
N SER A 84 -2.93 0.85 -6.72
CA SER A 84 -4.22 1.44 -6.32
C SER A 84 -5.43 0.81 -7.03
N HIS A 85 -5.32 0.58 -8.35
CA HIS A 85 -6.38 0.01 -9.19
C HIS A 85 -6.82 -1.41 -8.76
N ALA A 86 -5.96 -2.13 -8.04
CA ALA A 86 -6.22 -3.47 -7.52
C ALA A 86 -6.15 -3.54 -5.99
N LYS A 87 -6.22 -2.40 -5.29
CA LYS A 87 -6.16 -2.34 -3.82
C LYS A 87 -4.93 -3.06 -3.23
N ASN A 88 -3.79 -2.95 -3.90
CA ASN A 88 -2.55 -3.65 -3.56
C ASN A 88 -2.72 -5.16 -3.39
N ALA A 89 -3.63 -5.78 -4.15
CA ALA A 89 -3.77 -7.21 -4.13
C ALA A 89 -2.50 -7.89 -4.66
N LEU A 90 -2.09 -8.98 -4.02
CA LEU A 90 -0.92 -9.78 -4.34
C LEU A 90 -1.18 -10.57 -5.62
N ASN A 91 -0.63 -10.08 -6.74
CA ASN A 91 -0.57 -10.78 -8.02
C ASN A 91 0.82 -11.46 -8.19
N LYS A 92 1.00 -12.26 -9.25
CA LYS A 92 2.30 -12.89 -9.56
C LYS A 92 3.44 -11.88 -9.72
N ASN A 93 3.18 -10.71 -10.29
CA ASN A 93 4.19 -9.70 -10.57
C ASN A 93 4.70 -9.01 -9.28
N LEU A 94 3.79 -8.52 -8.45
CA LEU A 94 4.10 -7.90 -7.16
C LEU A 94 4.85 -8.86 -6.24
N LEU A 95 4.45 -10.14 -6.16
CA LEU A 95 5.19 -11.15 -5.41
C LEU A 95 6.61 -11.35 -5.94
N LYS A 96 6.80 -11.33 -7.27
CA LYS A 96 8.13 -11.41 -7.89
C LYS A 96 8.99 -10.18 -7.54
N MET A 97 8.42 -8.99 -7.61
CA MET A 97 9.12 -7.74 -7.24
C MET A 97 9.50 -7.73 -5.76
N MET A 98 8.58 -8.14 -4.89
CA MET A 98 8.82 -8.24 -3.44
C MET A 98 9.92 -9.23 -3.11
N SER A 99 9.87 -10.45 -3.66
CA SER A 99 10.93 -11.46 -3.42
C SER A 99 12.30 -10.95 -3.87
N LYS A 100 12.39 -10.29 -5.04
CA LYS A 100 13.63 -9.65 -5.50
C LYS A 100 14.11 -8.54 -4.57
N ALA A 101 13.21 -7.69 -4.10
CA ALA A 101 13.56 -6.61 -3.18
C ALA A 101 14.04 -7.15 -1.83
N VAL A 102 13.34 -8.11 -1.25
CA VAL A 102 13.71 -8.78 0.00
C VAL A 102 15.06 -9.46 -0.11
N ASP A 103 15.31 -10.18 -1.21
CA ASP A 103 16.61 -10.83 -1.45
C ASP A 103 17.77 -9.82 -1.50
N ALA A 104 17.57 -8.69 -2.18
CA ALA A 104 18.56 -7.62 -2.20
C ALA A 104 18.85 -7.08 -0.78
N LEU A 105 17.80 -6.85 0.03
CA LEU A 105 17.92 -6.31 1.39
C LEU A 105 18.64 -7.25 2.35
N LYS A 106 18.51 -8.58 2.18
CA LYS A 106 19.24 -9.57 3.02
C LYS A 106 20.74 -9.37 2.99
N SER A 107 21.28 -8.92 1.85
CA SER A 107 22.72 -8.73 1.64
C SER A 107 23.21 -7.30 1.90
N ASP A 108 22.29 -6.35 2.11
CA ASP A 108 22.62 -4.94 2.21
C ASP A 108 22.99 -4.52 3.63
N LYS A 109 24.30 -4.41 3.87
CA LYS A 109 24.87 -4.04 5.18
C LYS A 109 24.59 -2.60 5.61
N LYS A 110 24.06 -1.76 4.72
CA LYS A 110 23.71 -0.36 5.05
C LYS A 110 22.34 -0.25 5.69
N VAL A 111 21.46 -1.22 5.46
CA VAL A 111 20.10 -1.24 5.98
C VAL A 111 20.12 -1.60 7.46
N ARG A 112 19.35 -0.86 8.24
CA ARG A 112 19.18 -1.04 9.69
C ARG A 112 17.74 -1.36 10.06
N THR A 113 16.77 -0.97 9.24
CA THR A 113 15.34 -1.23 9.45
C THR A 113 14.61 -1.17 8.11
N VAL A 114 13.59 -2.01 7.94
CA VAL A 114 12.73 -2.02 6.75
C VAL A 114 11.30 -1.69 7.15
N ILE A 115 10.65 -0.78 6.42
CA ILE A 115 9.25 -0.42 6.62
C ILE A 115 8.44 -0.87 5.41
N PHE A 116 7.44 -1.72 5.64
CA PHE A 116 6.43 -2.08 4.67
C PHE A 116 5.22 -1.16 4.84
N ARG A 117 4.86 -0.44 3.78
CA ARG A 117 3.69 0.46 3.79
C ARG A 117 2.98 0.44 2.46
N SER A 118 1.80 1.05 2.43
CA SER A 118 1.17 1.40 1.16
C SER A 118 1.38 2.87 0.81
N GLU A 119 1.55 3.14 -0.48
CA GLU A 119 1.45 4.48 -1.07
C GLU A 119 0.01 4.86 -1.45
N VAL A 120 -0.95 3.93 -1.29
CA VAL A 120 -2.36 4.09 -1.64
C VAL A 120 -3.17 4.45 -0.39
N PRO A 121 -3.79 5.63 -0.31
CA PRO A 121 -4.56 6.03 0.87
C PRO A 121 -5.71 5.07 1.20
N GLY A 122 -5.85 4.72 2.49
CA GLY A 122 -6.94 3.89 3.00
C GLY A 122 -6.82 2.40 2.70
N ILE A 123 -5.75 1.96 2.03
CA ILE A 123 -5.53 0.55 1.67
C ILE A 123 -4.10 0.18 2.04
N PHE A 124 -3.92 -0.88 2.83
CA PHE A 124 -2.61 -1.49 3.00
C PHE A 124 -2.40 -2.57 1.94
N CYS A 125 -3.15 -3.67 2.04
CA CYS A 125 -3.14 -4.78 1.07
C CYS A 125 -4.43 -5.60 1.19
N ALA A 126 -5.12 -5.83 0.08
CA ALA A 126 -6.38 -6.58 0.04
C ALA A 126 -6.21 -8.11 0.04
N GLY A 127 -4.97 -8.63 0.12
CA GLY A 127 -4.68 -10.07 0.05
C GLY A 127 -4.49 -10.55 -1.39
N ALA A 128 -4.81 -11.81 -1.68
CA ALA A 128 -4.61 -12.38 -3.01
C ALA A 128 -5.46 -11.69 -4.09
N ASP A 129 -4.90 -11.51 -5.30
CA ASP A 129 -5.64 -10.95 -6.42
C ASP A 129 -6.71 -11.94 -6.95
N LEU A 130 -7.96 -11.73 -6.52
CA LEU A 130 -9.08 -12.60 -6.90
C LEU A 130 -9.32 -12.65 -8.42
N LYS A 131 -8.98 -11.59 -9.18
CA LYS A 131 -9.13 -11.60 -10.64
C LYS A 131 -8.10 -12.51 -11.29
N GLU A 132 -6.88 -12.54 -10.76
CA GLU A 132 -5.85 -13.46 -11.22
C GLU A 132 -6.18 -14.89 -10.80
N ARG A 133 -6.62 -15.08 -9.55
CA ARG A 133 -7.02 -16.38 -9.00
C ARG A 133 -8.16 -17.03 -9.79
N ALA A 134 -9.15 -16.26 -10.23
CA ALA A 134 -10.25 -16.76 -11.05
C ALA A 134 -9.83 -17.27 -12.43
N LYS A 135 -8.65 -16.87 -12.92
CA LYS A 135 -8.09 -17.30 -14.22
C LYS A 135 -7.08 -18.43 -14.11
N MET A 136 -6.65 -18.80 -12.89
CA MET A 136 -5.67 -19.87 -12.69
C MET A 136 -6.31 -21.25 -12.82
N HIS A 137 -5.60 -22.17 -13.47
CA HIS A 137 -5.95 -23.58 -13.41
C HIS A 137 -5.62 -24.17 -12.03
N SER A 138 -6.34 -25.21 -11.62
CA SER A 138 -6.14 -25.87 -10.32
C SER A 138 -4.70 -26.34 -10.09
N SER A 139 -3.97 -26.71 -11.15
CA SER A 139 -2.56 -27.08 -11.12
C SER A 139 -1.62 -25.91 -10.78
N GLU A 140 -1.98 -24.67 -11.12
CA GLU A 140 -1.17 -23.47 -10.86
C GLU A 140 -1.39 -22.90 -9.46
N VAL A 141 -2.57 -23.16 -8.88
CA VAL A 141 -3.00 -22.61 -7.59
C VAL A 141 -2.00 -22.91 -6.48
N GLY A 142 -1.54 -24.16 -6.39
CA GLY A 142 -0.61 -24.58 -5.33
C GLY A 142 0.74 -23.87 -5.44
N SER A 143 1.26 -23.72 -6.66
CA SER A 143 2.52 -23.02 -6.93
C SER A 143 2.43 -21.54 -6.57
N PHE A 144 1.33 -20.88 -6.93
CA PHE A 144 1.09 -19.49 -6.58
C PHE A 144 1.06 -19.27 -5.05
N VAL A 145 0.27 -20.07 -4.33
CA VAL A 145 0.15 -19.95 -2.86
C VAL A 145 1.50 -20.26 -2.20
N SER A 146 2.22 -21.27 -2.68
CA SER A 146 3.54 -21.62 -2.16
C SER A 146 4.55 -20.50 -2.36
N LYS A 147 4.50 -19.82 -3.52
CA LYS A 147 5.35 -18.67 -3.80
C LYS A 147 5.02 -17.47 -2.91
N ALA A 148 3.73 -17.16 -2.72
CA ALA A 148 3.30 -16.11 -1.80
C ALA A 148 3.79 -16.37 -0.38
N ARG A 149 3.59 -17.60 0.12
CA ARG A 149 4.09 -18.04 1.43
C ARG A 149 5.61 -17.93 1.55
N ALA A 150 6.35 -18.39 0.53
CA ALA A 150 7.80 -18.31 0.53
C ALA A 150 8.29 -16.86 0.61
N THR A 151 7.70 -15.95 -0.17
CA THR A 151 8.04 -14.52 -0.13
C THR A 151 7.73 -13.89 1.22
N ILE A 152 6.59 -14.21 1.84
CA ILE A 152 6.24 -13.71 3.18
C ILE A 152 7.20 -14.27 4.24
N ASN A 153 7.57 -15.55 4.16
CA ASN A 153 8.60 -16.13 5.04
C ASN A 153 9.97 -15.49 4.83
N GLU A 154 10.36 -15.14 3.59
CA GLU A 154 11.61 -14.44 3.32
C GLU A 154 11.64 -13.06 3.96
N MET A 155 10.49 -12.36 4.00
CA MET A 155 10.35 -11.09 4.71
C MET A 155 10.52 -11.25 6.22
N ALA A 156 9.88 -12.27 6.81
CA ALA A 156 9.99 -12.57 8.24
C ALA A 156 11.41 -12.91 8.69
N ASN A 157 12.24 -13.42 7.77
CA ASN A 157 13.63 -13.80 8.04
C ASN A 157 14.64 -12.73 7.61
N LEU A 158 14.22 -11.47 7.42
CA LEU A 158 15.15 -10.38 7.17
C LEU A 158 16.08 -10.19 8.39
N PRO A 159 17.38 -9.91 8.20
CA PRO A 159 18.35 -9.80 9.30
C PRO A 159 18.24 -8.49 10.09
N VAL A 160 17.27 -7.64 9.76
CA VAL A 160 17.07 -6.31 10.33
C VAL A 160 15.61 -6.18 10.76
N PRO A 161 15.31 -5.34 11.78
CA PRO A 161 13.93 -5.09 12.21
C PRO A 161 13.02 -4.65 11.06
N THR A 162 11.80 -5.18 11.05
CA THR A 162 10.76 -4.93 10.06
C THR A 162 9.52 -4.33 10.70
N ILE A 163 8.94 -3.31 10.06
CA ILE A 163 7.76 -2.60 10.54
C ILE A 163 6.69 -2.58 9.46
N ALA A 164 5.49 -3.04 9.77
CA ALA A 164 4.32 -2.83 8.92
C ALA A 164 3.56 -1.57 9.36
N ALA A 165 3.47 -0.58 8.48
CA ALA A 165 2.67 0.64 8.67
C ALA A 165 1.30 0.52 7.99
N ILE A 166 0.28 0.24 8.78
CA ILE A 166 -1.07 -0.12 8.35
C ILE A 166 -2.01 1.10 8.48
N ASP A 167 -2.03 1.95 7.45
CA ASP A 167 -2.90 3.12 7.36
C ASP A 167 -4.22 2.85 6.62
N GLY A 168 -4.63 1.59 6.53
CA GLY A 168 -5.75 1.19 5.69
C GLY A 168 -6.22 -0.24 5.85
N ILE A 169 -6.93 -0.74 4.84
CA ILE A 169 -7.46 -2.12 4.82
C ILE A 169 -6.32 -3.13 4.62
N ALA A 170 -6.21 -4.11 5.52
CA ALA A 170 -5.27 -5.23 5.47
C ALA A 170 -5.99 -6.59 5.60
N LEU A 171 -6.23 -7.30 4.50
CA LEU A 171 -7.04 -8.52 4.50
C LEU A 171 -6.26 -9.74 4.00
N GLY A 172 -6.54 -10.90 4.60
CA GLY A 172 -5.96 -12.18 4.20
C GLY A 172 -4.44 -12.11 4.06
N GLY A 173 -3.91 -12.46 2.89
CA GLY A 173 -2.47 -12.33 2.57
C GLY A 173 -1.85 -10.95 2.84
N GLY A 174 -2.64 -9.87 2.87
CA GLY A 174 -2.16 -8.54 3.27
C GLY A 174 -1.96 -8.40 4.77
N LEU A 175 -2.77 -9.07 5.59
CA LEU A 175 -2.54 -9.18 7.02
C LEU A 175 -1.43 -10.19 7.33
N GLU A 176 -1.35 -11.32 6.61
CA GLU A 176 -0.23 -12.28 6.74
C GLU A 176 1.12 -11.60 6.43
N LEU A 177 1.17 -10.73 5.42
CA LEU A 177 2.36 -9.90 5.15
C LEU A 177 2.74 -9.01 6.35
N ALA A 178 1.75 -8.39 7.01
CA ALA A 178 2.00 -7.56 8.18
C ALA A 178 2.36 -8.37 9.43
N LEU A 179 1.84 -9.59 9.56
CA LEU A 179 2.16 -10.52 10.64
C LEU A 179 3.60 -11.05 10.53
N ALA A 180 4.11 -11.20 9.31
CA ALA A 180 5.51 -11.50 9.06
C ALA A 180 6.49 -10.37 9.46
N CYS A 181 6.01 -9.16 9.75
CA CYS A 181 6.86 -8.09 10.29
C CYS A 181 7.01 -8.21 11.81
N ASP A 182 8.15 -7.78 12.35
CA ASP A 182 8.43 -7.78 13.79
C ASP A 182 7.44 -6.88 14.55
N ILE A 183 7.18 -5.69 14.00
CA ILE A 183 6.32 -4.67 14.61
C ILE A 183 5.22 -4.26 13.63
N ARG A 184 4.02 -4.05 14.15
CA ARG A 184 2.88 -3.50 13.42
C ARG A 184 2.42 -2.22 14.08
N VAL A 185 2.27 -1.16 13.29
CA VAL A 185 1.62 0.09 13.70
C VAL A 185 0.44 0.34 12.79
N ALA A 186 -0.69 0.75 13.34
CA ALA A 186 -1.92 0.89 12.59
C ALA A 186 -2.69 2.16 12.97
N ALA A 187 -3.31 2.79 11.98
CA ALA A 187 -4.29 3.84 12.24
C ALA A 187 -5.52 3.27 12.98
N SER A 188 -6.14 4.06 13.86
CA SER A 188 -7.36 3.65 14.57
C SER A 188 -8.54 3.36 13.64
N SER A 189 -8.51 3.92 12.43
CA SER A 189 -9.49 3.68 11.37
C SER A 189 -9.15 2.48 10.46
N ALA A 190 -7.97 1.87 10.62
CA ALA A 190 -7.57 0.72 9.83
C ALA A 190 -8.49 -0.48 10.09
N LYS A 191 -8.70 -1.30 9.07
CA LYS A 191 -9.51 -2.53 9.17
C LYS A 191 -8.66 -3.71 8.73
N MET A 192 -8.58 -4.72 9.57
CA MET A 192 -7.76 -5.90 9.30
C MET A 192 -8.47 -7.19 9.66
N GLY A 193 -8.14 -8.27 8.95
CA GLY A 193 -8.66 -9.60 9.27
C GLY A 193 -8.37 -10.67 8.22
N LEU A 194 -8.37 -11.92 8.68
CA LEU A 194 -8.34 -13.12 7.84
C LEU A 194 -9.80 -13.52 7.55
N VAL A 195 -10.21 -13.46 6.29
CA VAL A 195 -11.60 -13.64 5.83
C VAL A 195 -11.76 -14.82 4.89
N GLU A 196 -10.71 -15.62 4.73
CA GLU A 196 -10.59 -16.77 3.84
C GLU A 196 -11.70 -17.80 4.06
N THR A 197 -12.11 -18.03 5.31
CA THR A 197 -13.16 -19.00 5.63
C THR A 197 -14.52 -18.62 5.05
N LYS A 198 -14.78 -17.33 4.81
CA LYS A 198 -15.98 -16.86 4.09
C LYS A 198 -15.97 -17.26 2.61
N LEU A 199 -14.80 -17.59 2.07
CA LEU A 199 -14.59 -18.07 0.70
C LEU A 199 -14.36 -19.59 0.65
N ALA A 200 -14.70 -20.32 1.73
CA ALA A 200 -14.47 -21.76 1.88
C ALA A 200 -12.99 -22.19 1.71
N ILE A 201 -12.07 -21.29 2.05
CA ILE A 201 -10.62 -21.55 2.06
C ILE A 201 -10.02 -21.16 3.42
N ILE A 202 -8.76 -21.51 3.64
CA ILE A 202 -8.00 -21.20 4.87
C ILE A 202 -6.89 -20.20 4.49
N PRO A 203 -6.45 -19.31 5.42
CA PRO A 203 -5.27 -18.46 5.21
C PRO A 203 -4.09 -19.25 4.65
N GLY A 204 -3.44 -18.66 3.64
CA GLY A 204 -2.57 -19.39 2.73
C GLY A 204 -1.08 -19.15 2.98
N ALA A 205 -0.71 -18.04 3.62
CA ALA A 205 0.68 -17.64 3.81
C ALA A 205 1.24 -17.93 5.20
N GLU A 206 0.44 -18.41 6.17
CA GLU A 206 0.96 -18.80 7.48
C GLU A 206 0.66 -20.26 7.86
N ARG A 207 1.65 -20.90 8.52
CA ARG A 207 1.40 -22.06 9.37
C ARG A 207 0.70 -21.54 10.62
N THR A 208 -0.36 -22.21 11.06
CA THR A 208 -1.20 -21.87 12.21
C THR A 208 -0.46 -21.75 13.57
N VAL A 209 0.85 -21.94 13.66
CA VAL A 209 1.62 -21.86 14.92
C VAL A 209 3.11 -21.67 14.63
N GLU A 210 3.72 -20.67 15.27
CA GLU A 210 5.09 -20.80 15.77
C GLU A 210 5.00 -21.66 17.05
N SER A 211 5.68 -22.80 17.03
CA SER A 211 5.80 -23.75 18.14
C SER A 211 7.25 -23.82 18.59
#